data_AF-A0A350LTB0-F1
#
_entry.id   AF-A0A350LTB0-F1
#
_cell.length_a   1.000
_cell.length_b   1.000
_cell.length_c   1.000
_cell.angle_alpha   90.00
_cell.angle_beta   90.00
_cell.angle_gamma   90.00
#
_symmetry.space_group_name_H-M   'P 1'
#
loop_
_entity.id
_entity.type
_entity.pdbx_description
1 polymer ?
#
loop_
_entity_poly.entity_id
_entity_poly.type
_entity_poly.pdbx_seq_one_letter_code
_entity_poly.pdbx_strand_id
1 'polypeptide(L)'
;DLRNNPGGLLTQAIKVSDAFLDKGEIVSTRGRNPQDGERFNATPGDLANGKPIVVLINGGSASASEIVAGALQDHHRAIVVGTKSFGKGSVQTVMPLRGNGAMRLTTSRYYTPSGRSIQALGVSPDILVEQPPRVPQTEENEATKRPDRSEADLRGRLSNDSLTEDEIKQIEEDRARAELAAKLREDDYQLAYAIDILRGLSVMAEGQPE
;
A
#
# COMPACT_ATOMS: atom_id res chain seq x y z
N ASP A 1 4.57 1.60 0.61
CA ASP A 1 4.58 0.16 0.90
C ASP A 1 4.86 -0.05 2.38
N LEU A 2 3.99 -0.75 3.10
CA LEU A 2 4.11 -1.07 4.53
C LEU A 2 4.27 -2.58 4.77
N ARG A 3 4.48 -3.40 3.72
CA ARG A 3 4.76 -4.82 3.88
C ARG A 3 6.00 -5.03 4.75
N ASN A 4 5.92 -6.03 5.63
CA ASN A 4 6.98 -6.40 6.58
C ASN A 4 7.43 -5.26 7.51
N ASN A 5 6.63 -4.20 7.66
CA ASN A 5 6.90 -3.12 8.60
C ASN A 5 6.24 -3.43 9.97
N PRO A 6 7.02 -3.80 11.01
CA PRO A 6 6.48 -4.19 12.32
C PRO A 6 5.91 -3.01 13.13
N GLY A 7 5.95 -1.81 12.55
CA GLY A 7 5.50 -0.57 13.13
C GLY A 7 6.66 0.24 13.72
N GLY A 8 6.39 0.90 14.84
CA GLY A 8 7.32 1.86 15.42
C GLY A 8 6.60 2.77 16.41
N LEU A 9 7.02 4.03 16.45
CA LEU A 9 6.43 5.02 17.35
C LEU A 9 5.02 5.42 16.88
N LEU A 10 4.07 5.46 17.82
CA LEU A 10 2.71 5.95 17.60
C LEU A 10 2.71 7.36 17.00
N THR A 11 3.56 8.24 17.52
CA THR A 11 3.66 9.63 17.06
C THR A 11 4.09 9.74 15.59
N GLN A 12 4.86 8.78 15.08
CA GLN A 12 5.24 8.75 13.67
C GLN A 12 4.10 8.23 12.80
N ALA A 13 3.33 7.24 13.25
CA ALA A 13 2.12 6.83 12.56
C ALA A 13 1.14 7.99 12.42
N ILE A 14 0.91 8.74 13.51
CA ILE A 14 0.04 9.91 13.51
C ILE A 14 0.52 10.93 12.48
N LYS A 15 1.81 11.31 12.51
CA LYS A 15 2.36 12.28 11.55
C LYS A 15 2.26 11.83 10.09
N VAL A 16 2.50 10.55 9.82
CA VAL A 16 2.39 10.00 8.46
C VAL A 16 0.94 10.02 7.99
N SER A 17 -0.02 9.63 8.83
CA SER A 17 -1.45 9.70 8.50
C SER A 17 -1.93 11.14 8.32
N ASP A 18 -1.53 12.02 9.22
CA ASP A 18 -1.87 13.46 9.22
C ASP A 18 -1.42 14.14 7.94
N ALA A 19 -0.26 13.77 7.39
CA ALA A 19 0.24 14.32 6.15
C ALA A 19 -0.66 14.09 4.92
N PHE A 20 -1.64 13.18 4.99
CA PHE A 20 -2.53 12.86 3.86
C PHE A 20 -4.02 13.09 4.18
N LEU A 21 -4.36 13.61 5.36
CA LEU A 21 -5.73 13.74 5.84
C LEU A 21 -6.00 15.19 6.27
N ASP A 22 -7.01 15.83 5.68
CA ASP A 22 -7.35 17.21 6.04
C ASP A 22 -8.05 17.36 7.41
N LYS A 23 -8.74 16.32 7.87
CA LYS A 23 -9.55 16.35 9.11
C LYS A 23 -9.93 14.97 9.61
N GLY A 24 -10.43 14.94 10.84
CA GLY A 24 -11.03 13.76 11.47
C GLY A 24 -10.06 12.97 12.34
N GLU A 25 -10.57 11.95 13.02
CA GLU A 25 -9.74 11.11 13.91
C GLU A 25 -8.76 10.28 13.08
N ILE A 26 -7.50 10.19 13.50
CA ILE A 26 -6.50 9.26 12.94
C ILE A 26 -6.52 7.96 13.75
N VAL A 27 -6.43 8.09 15.07
CA VAL A 27 -6.39 6.96 16.00
C VAL A 27 -6.85 7.42 17.37
N SER A 28 -7.51 6.51 18.10
CA SER A 28 -7.75 6.69 19.52
C SER A 28 -7.15 5.55 20.35
N THR A 29 -6.69 5.86 21.55
CA THR A 29 -6.29 4.89 22.56
C THR A 29 -7.41 4.77 23.58
N ARG A 30 -7.68 3.55 24.05
CA ARG A 30 -8.62 3.33 25.17
C ARG A 30 -7.97 2.40 26.18
N GLY A 31 -7.78 2.91 27.39
CA GLY A 31 -7.28 2.19 28.55
C GLY A 31 -8.37 1.47 29.32
N ARG A 32 -8.02 0.98 30.52
CA ARG A 32 -8.99 0.35 31.44
C ARG A 32 -9.94 1.38 32.03
N ASN A 33 -9.44 2.57 32.38
CA ASN A 33 -10.30 3.67 32.78
C ASN A 33 -10.63 4.52 31.55
N PRO A 34 -11.88 5.00 31.40
CA PRO A 34 -12.27 5.85 30.28
C PRO A 34 -11.44 7.14 30.16
N GLN A 35 -10.92 7.65 31.28
CA GLN A 35 -10.11 8.86 31.35
C GLN A 35 -8.68 8.67 30.80
N ASP A 36 -8.21 7.42 30.66
CA ASP A 36 -6.87 7.09 30.18
C ASP A 36 -6.81 6.99 28.63
N GLY A 37 -7.90 7.37 27.96
CA GLY A 37 -8.00 7.36 26.51
C GLY A 37 -7.59 8.69 25.90
N GLU A 38 -6.84 8.63 24.80
CA GLU A 38 -6.46 9.79 24.01
C GLU A 38 -7.02 9.67 22.60
N ARG A 39 -7.34 10.80 21.98
CA ARG A 39 -7.78 10.89 20.60
C ARG A 39 -6.84 11.80 19.84
N PHE A 40 -6.34 11.31 18.71
CA PHE A 40 -5.46 12.05 17.82
C PHE A 40 -6.22 12.33 16.53
N ASN A 41 -6.34 13.60 16.18
CA ASN A 41 -7.05 14.06 14.98
C ASN A 41 -6.05 14.63 13.98
N ALA A 42 -6.42 14.56 12.71
CA ALA A 42 -5.69 15.19 11.63
C ALA A 42 -5.86 16.72 11.63
N THR A 43 -4.88 17.39 11.06
CA THR A 43 -4.79 18.82 10.84
C THR A 43 -4.94 19.12 9.35
N PRO A 44 -5.46 20.30 8.96
CA PRO A 44 -5.67 20.62 7.54
C PRO A 44 -4.38 20.52 6.71
N GLY A 45 -4.47 19.84 5.56
CA GLY A 45 -3.38 19.61 4.63
C GLY A 45 -3.40 18.22 4.00
N ASP A 46 -3.04 18.15 2.73
CA ASP A 46 -2.78 16.88 2.03
C ASP A 46 -1.52 17.00 1.19
N LEU A 47 -0.46 16.31 1.61
CA LEU A 47 0.83 16.26 0.93
C LEU A 47 0.70 15.71 -0.50
N ALA A 48 -0.29 14.86 -0.76
CA ALA A 48 -0.52 14.30 -2.08
C ALA A 48 -1.40 15.20 -2.97
N ASN A 49 -1.91 16.33 -2.47
CA ASN A 49 -2.75 17.28 -3.20
C ASN A 49 -3.91 16.59 -3.96
N GLY A 50 -4.67 15.73 -3.28
CA GLY A 50 -5.80 15.00 -3.86
C GLY A 50 -5.43 13.82 -4.77
N LYS A 51 -4.13 13.58 -5.03
CA LYS A 51 -3.71 12.43 -5.84
C LYS A 51 -4.12 11.11 -5.19
N PRO A 52 -4.43 10.07 -5.99
CA PRO A 52 -4.80 8.77 -5.45
C PRO A 52 -3.64 8.15 -4.65
N ILE A 53 -4.00 7.41 -3.60
CA ILE A 53 -3.03 6.71 -2.74
C ILE A 53 -3.41 5.24 -2.66
N VAL A 54 -2.40 4.37 -2.78
CA VAL A 54 -2.52 2.94 -2.52
C VAL A 54 -1.56 2.55 -1.41
N VAL A 55 -2.06 1.84 -0.40
CA VAL A 55 -1.27 1.34 0.73
C VAL A 55 -1.13 -0.16 0.62
N LEU A 56 0.10 -0.64 0.47
CA LEU A 56 0.40 -2.06 0.37
C LEU A 56 0.74 -2.65 1.75
N ILE A 57 0.04 -3.70 2.17
CA ILE A 57 0.21 -4.36 3.48
C ILE A 57 0.35 -5.88 3.35
N ASN A 58 0.90 -6.51 4.39
CA ASN A 58 0.89 -7.98 4.54
C ASN A 58 0.87 -8.40 6.00
N GLY A 59 0.93 -9.70 6.28
CA GLY A 59 0.99 -10.24 7.65
C GLY A 59 2.18 -9.78 8.50
N GLY A 60 3.22 -9.18 7.91
CA GLY A 60 4.33 -8.53 8.62
C GLY A 60 4.08 -7.06 8.96
N SER A 61 3.02 -6.44 8.43
CA SER A 61 2.58 -5.10 8.78
C SER A 61 1.93 -5.12 10.17
N ALA A 62 2.49 -4.39 11.13
CA ALA A 62 2.00 -4.42 12.50
C ALA A 62 2.01 -3.03 13.18
N SER A 63 1.23 -2.87 14.25
CA SER A 63 1.26 -1.73 15.16
C SER A 63 1.08 -0.38 14.44
N ALA A 64 2.11 0.46 14.41
CA ALA A 64 2.07 1.77 13.77
C ALA A 64 1.69 1.69 12.27
N SER A 65 2.14 0.66 11.56
CA SER A 65 1.78 0.44 10.15
C SER A 65 0.28 0.19 9.98
N GLU A 66 -0.34 -0.51 10.94
CA GLU A 66 -1.78 -0.80 10.93
C GLU A 66 -2.60 0.46 11.24
N ILE A 67 -2.06 1.37 12.06
CA ILE A 67 -2.67 2.67 12.29
C ILE A 67 -2.69 3.49 11.00
N VAL A 68 -1.57 3.54 10.27
CA VAL A 68 -1.50 4.29 9.01
C VAL A 68 -2.47 3.72 7.98
N ALA A 69 -2.43 2.40 7.76
CA ALA A 69 -3.34 1.74 6.82
C ALA A 69 -4.81 1.93 7.23
N GLY A 70 -5.15 1.68 8.49
CA GLY A 70 -6.52 1.77 8.99
C GLY A 70 -7.08 3.20 8.98
N ALA A 71 -6.26 4.21 9.31
CA ALA A 71 -6.68 5.61 9.26
C ALA A 71 -6.97 6.04 7.83
N LEU A 72 -6.06 5.79 6.89
CA LEU A 72 -6.25 6.18 5.49
C LEU A 72 -7.40 5.41 4.83
N GLN A 73 -7.60 4.15 5.19
CA GLN A 73 -8.72 3.33 4.72
C GLN A 73 -10.07 3.83 5.24
N ASP A 74 -10.20 4.07 6.55
CA ASP A 74 -11.46 4.49 7.18
C ASP A 74 -11.90 5.89 6.73
N HIS A 75 -10.97 6.73 6.30
CA HIS A 75 -11.25 8.03 5.68
C HIS A 75 -11.51 7.95 4.18
N HIS A 76 -11.47 6.76 3.58
CA HIS A 76 -11.52 6.55 2.13
C HIS A 76 -10.47 7.37 1.37
N ARG A 77 -9.33 7.67 2.01
CA ARG A 77 -8.23 8.44 1.42
C ARG A 77 -7.30 7.57 0.58
N ALA A 78 -7.18 6.30 0.94
CA ALA A 78 -6.35 5.34 0.21
C ALA A 78 -7.04 3.99 0.09
N ILE A 79 -6.71 3.25 -0.99
CA ILE A 79 -7.08 1.84 -1.14
C ILE A 79 -5.98 0.98 -0.52
N VAL A 80 -6.35 0.07 0.36
CA VAL A 80 -5.44 -0.89 0.98
C VAL A 80 -5.41 -2.18 0.17
N VAL A 81 -4.21 -2.59 -0.25
CA VAL A 81 -3.97 -3.75 -1.11
C VAL A 81 -3.03 -4.72 -0.41
N GLY A 82 -3.17 -6.01 -0.67
CA GLY A 82 -2.24 -7.04 -0.22
C GLY A 82 -2.93 -8.07 0.66
N THR A 83 -2.34 -8.44 1.80
CA THR A 83 -2.94 -9.42 2.73
C THR A 83 -3.21 -8.83 4.10
N LYS A 84 -4.07 -9.50 4.87
CA LYS A 84 -4.41 -9.12 6.24
C LYS A 84 -3.17 -8.85 7.08
N SER A 85 -3.17 -7.73 7.82
CA SER A 85 -2.06 -7.34 8.70
C SER A 85 -1.98 -8.18 9.99
N PHE A 86 -0.94 -7.96 10.79
CA PHE A 86 -0.60 -8.80 11.94
C PHE A 86 -1.65 -8.80 13.08
N GLY A 87 -2.27 -7.65 13.37
CA GLY A 87 -3.26 -7.51 14.44
C GLY A 87 -2.70 -7.07 15.79
N LYS A 88 -1.65 -6.23 15.81
CA LYS A 88 -1.10 -5.69 17.06
C LYS A 88 -1.70 -4.32 17.36
N GLY A 89 -2.83 -4.33 18.06
CA GLY A 89 -3.56 -3.13 18.48
C GLY A 89 -3.30 -2.71 19.93
N SER A 90 -2.19 -3.11 20.55
CA SER A 90 -1.91 -2.82 21.97
C SER A 90 -0.88 -1.71 22.17
N VAL A 91 -1.14 -0.80 23.09
CA VAL A 91 -0.19 0.23 23.56
C VAL A 91 0.63 -0.34 24.71
N GLN A 92 1.95 -0.16 24.64
CA GLN A 92 2.86 -0.60 25.70
C GLN A 92 3.57 0.60 26.30
N THR A 93 3.45 0.77 27.62
CA THR A 93 4.13 1.81 28.39
C THR A 93 5.32 1.20 29.12
N VAL A 94 6.46 1.88 29.10
CA VAL A 94 7.62 1.51 29.92
C VAL A 94 7.50 2.22 31.27
N MET A 95 7.29 1.44 32.33
CA MET A 95 7.18 1.91 33.70
C MET A 95 8.51 1.69 34.42
N PRO A 96 9.18 2.74 34.91
CA PRO A 96 10.39 2.58 35.70
C PRO A 96 10.09 1.86 37.01
N LEU A 97 10.98 0.96 37.42
CA LEU A 97 10.91 0.26 38.70
C LEU A 97 11.95 0.83 39.67
N ARG A 98 11.81 0.54 40.97
CA ARG A 98 12.85 0.91 41.94
C ARG A 98 14.20 0.32 41.53
N GLY A 99 15.24 1.14 41.49
CA GLY A 99 16.56 0.78 40.94
C GLY A 99 16.71 1.20 39.46
N ASN A 100 17.52 0.47 38.69
CA ASN A 100 17.79 0.74 37.26
C ASN A 100 16.97 -0.16 36.31
N GLY A 101 15.83 -0.67 36.78
CA GLY A 101 14.96 -1.57 36.00
C GLY A 101 13.75 -0.86 35.41
N ALA A 102 13.14 -1.46 34.38
CA ALA A 102 11.88 -0.99 33.82
C ALA A 102 10.99 -2.17 33.41
N MET A 103 9.68 -1.98 33.47
CA MET A 103 8.67 -2.94 33.04
C MET A 103 7.92 -2.40 31.83
N ARG A 104 7.84 -3.18 30.75
CA ARG A 104 6.97 -2.83 29.61
C ARG A 104 5.62 -3.50 29.80
N LEU A 105 4.59 -2.69 30.06
CA LEU A 105 3.24 -3.17 30.35
C LEU A 105 2.26 -2.69 29.28
N THR A 106 1.36 -3.58 28.85
CA THR A 106 0.24 -3.21 27.99
C THR A 106 -0.79 -2.45 28.80
N THR A 107 -1.04 -1.19 28.45
CA THR A 107 -1.89 -0.27 29.21
C THR A 107 -3.21 0.04 28.49
N SER A 108 -3.18 0.05 27.16
CA SER A 108 -4.30 0.50 26.33
C SER A 108 -4.39 -0.29 25.02
N ARG A 109 -5.49 -0.08 24.28
CA ARG A 109 -5.66 -0.57 22.90
C ARG A 109 -5.86 0.60 21.93
N TYR A 110 -5.39 0.43 20.70
CA TYR A 110 -5.66 1.33 19.57
C TYR A 110 -6.99 1.00 18.90
N TYR A 111 -7.67 2.06 18.46
CA TYR A 111 -8.89 1.99 17.69
C TYR A 111 -8.74 2.86 16.45
N THR A 112 -9.22 2.34 15.31
CA THR A 112 -9.27 3.09 14.05
C THR A 112 -10.42 4.12 14.09
N PRO A 113 -10.49 5.05 13.13
CA PRO A 113 -11.53 6.09 13.10
C PRO A 113 -12.96 5.54 13.06
N SER A 114 -13.17 4.37 12.45
CA SER A 114 -14.46 3.65 12.48
C SER A 114 -14.81 3.03 13.85
N GLY A 115 -13.95 3.20 14.85
CA GLY A 115 -14.14 2.68 16.21
C GLY A 115 -13.80 1.19 16.37
N ARG A 116 -13.17 0.57 15.37
CA ARG A 116 -12.77 -0.85 15.40
C ARG A 116 -11.43 -1.02 16.11
N SER A 117 -11.32 -2.07 16.93
CA SER A 117 -10.04 -2.47 17.53
C SER A 117 -9.25 -3.34 16.54
N ILE A 118 -7.99 -2.97 16.32
CA ILE A 118 -7.05 -3.73 15.47
C ILE A 118 -6.54 -4.99 16.20
N GLN A 119 -6.63 -5.03 17.54
CA GLN A 119 -6.07 -6.13 18.34
C GLN A 119 -6.63 -7.50 17.93
N ALA A 120 -5.74 -8.45 17.62
CA ALA A 120 -5.99 -9.82 17.14
C ALA A 120 -6.75 -9.93 15.80
N LEU A 121 -7.22 -8.82 15.24
CA LEU A 121 -7.95 -8.78 13.98
C LEU A 121 -7.14 -8.17 12.84
N GLY A 122 -6.26 -7.22 13.10
CA GLY A 122 -5.55 -6.50 12.04
C GLY A 122 -6.46 -5.58 11.22
N VAL A 123 -5.88 -5.08 10.13
CA VAL A 123 -6.52 -4.33 9.06
C VAL A 123 -6.68 -5.30 7.89
N SER A 124 -7.92 -5.42 7.43
CA SER A 124 -8.25 -6.17 6.22
C SER A 124 -8.00 -5.28 5.00
N PRO A 125 -7.34 -5.78 3.94
CA PRO A 125 -7.20 -5.02 2.71
C PRO A 125 -8.56 -4.82 2.05
N ASP A 126 -8.73 -3.72 1.33
CA ASP A 126 -9.88 -3.51 0.44
C ASP A 126 -9.82 -4.48 -0.74
N ILE A 127 -8.61 -4.75 -1.23
CA ILE A 127 -8.36 -5.72 -2.30
C ILE A 127 -7.33 -6.75 -1.82
N LEU A 128 -7.81 -7.97 -1.59
CA LEU A 128 -6.98 -9.10 -1.23
C LEU A 128 -6.13 -9.53 -2.43
N VAL A 129 -4.82 -9.44 -2.29
CA VAL A 129 -3.84 -9.87 -3.29
C VAL A 129 -2.77 -10.68 -2.58
N GLU A 130 -2.67 -11.96 -2.91
CA GLU A 130 -1.62 -12.83 -2.40
C GLU A 130 -0.43 -12.85 -3.35
N GLN A 131 0.77 -12.95 -2.79
CA GLN A 131 1.96 -13.17 -3.61
C GLN A 131 1.97 -14.64 -4.06
N PRO A 132 1.94 -14.93 -5.37
CA PRO A 132 2.00 -16.29 -5.84
C PRO A 132 3.34 -16.91 -5.44
N PRO A 133 3.37 -18.21 -5.09
CA PRO A 133 4.62 -18.90 -4.82
C PRO A 133 5.51 -18.82 -6.06
N ARG A 134 6.79 -18.51 -5.86
CA ARG A 134 7.77 -18.48 -6.94
C ARG A 134 7.95 -19.90 -7.47
N VAL A 135 7.31 -20.21 -8.60
CA VAL A 135 7.56 -21.45 -9.33
C VAL A 135 8.99 -21.40 -9.86
N PRO A 136 9.85 -22.38 -9.51
CA PRO A 136 11.16 -22.49 -10.15
C PRO A 136 10.95 -22.62 -11.64
N GLN A 137 11.58 -21.75 -12.43
CA GLN A 137 11.62 -21.92 -13.88
C GLN A 137 12.41 -23.20 -14.17
N THR A 138 11.71 -24.28 -14.53
CA THR A 138 12.33 -25.45 -15.14
C THR A 138 12.55 -25.16 -16.63
N GLU A 139 13.69 -25.61 -17.18
CA GLU A 139 14.08 -25.38 -18.59
C GLU A 139 13.00 -25.83 -19.61
N GLU A 140 12.11 -26.75 -19.22
CA GLU A 140 10.97 -27.21 -20.04
C GLU A 140 9.93 -26.13 -20.37
N ASN A 141 9.78 -25.09 -19.54
CA ASN A 141 8.77 -24.03 -19.76
C ASN A 141 9.20 -22.99 -20.81
N GLU A 142 10.51 -22.81 -21.04
CA GLU A 142 10.98 -21.90 -22.11
C GLU A 142 10.93 -22.56 -23.49
N ALA A 143 11.17 -23.87 -23.56
CA ALA A 143 11.20 -24.63 -24.82
C ALA A 143 9.83 -24.75 -25.53
N THR A 144 8.72 -24.42 -24.85
CA THR A 144 7.35 -24.51 -25.39
C THR A 144 6.74 -23.18 -25.81
N LYS A 145 7.40 -22.03 -25.55
CA LYS A 145 6.97 -20.73 -26.09
C LYS A 145 7.29 -20.67 -27.58
N ARG A 146 6.30 -20.96 -28.42
CA ARG A 146 6.39 -20.63 -29.85
C ARG A 146 6.53 -19.10 -29.97
N PRO A 147 7.48 -18.58 -30.74
CA PRO A 147 7.57 -17.14 -30.94
C PRO A 147 6.28 -16.64 -31.59
N ASP A 148 5.63 -15.68 -30.95
CA ASP A 148 4.48 -14.99 -31.52
C ASP A 148 4.95 -14.27 -32.79
N ARG A 149 4.48 -14.72 -33.95
CA ARG A 149 4.77 -14.04 -35.22
C ARG A 149 3.85 -12.84 -35.31
N SER A 150 4.45 -11.65 -35.38
CA SER A 150 3.74 -10.40 -35.63
C SER A 150 3.80 -10.00 -37.11
N GLU A 151 2.96 -9.07 -37.54
CA GLU A 151 3.03 -8.48 -38.88
C GLU A 151 4.41 -7.87 -39.18
N ALA A 152 5.08 -7.36 -38.13
CA ALA A 152 6.43 -6.83 -38.22
C ALA A 152 7.49 -7.89 -38.56
N ASP A 153 7.20 -9.19 -38.38
CA ASP A 153 8.12 -10.30 -38.65
C ASP A 153 7.92 -10.90 -40.05
N LEU A 154 6.94 -10.41 -40.82
CA LEU A 154 6.64 -10.91 -42.16
C LEU A 154 7.58 -10.33 -43.23
N ARG A 155 7.95 -11.19 -44.19
CA ARG A 155 8.77 -10.79 -45.33
C ARG A 155 7.92 -9.92 -46.27
N GLY A 156 8.40 -8.70 -46.55
CA GLY A 156 7.64 -7.72 -47.36
C GLY A 156 6.66 -6.86 -46.54
N ARG A 157 6.84 -6.77 -45.21
CA ARG A 157 6.05 -5.88 -44.36
C ARG A 157 6.06 -4.44 -44.88
N LEU A 158 4.93 -3.76 -44.72
CA LEU A 158 4.82 -2.33 -44.96
C LEU A 158 5.41 -1.58 -43.76
N SER A 159 6.14 -0.48 -44.02
CA SER A 159 6.55 0.45 -42.97
C SER A 159 5.37 1.34 -42.59
N ASN A 160 5.30 1.71 -41.31
CA ASN A 160 4.32 2.68 -40.86
C ASN A 160 4.88 4.09 -41.14
N ASP A 161 4.50 4.65 -42.29
CA ASP A 161 4.99 5.95 -42.77
C ASP A 161 4.15 7.13 -42.24
N SER A 162 3.18 6.85 -41.37
CA SER A 162 2.22 7.84 -40.85
C SER A 162 2.57 8.42 -39.48
N LEU A 163 3.59 7.89 -38.81
CA LEU A 163 3.99 8.32 -37.47
C LEU A 163 5.19 9.27 -37.52
N THR A 164 5.13 10.31 -36.71
CA THR A 164 6.25 11.21 -36.43
C THR A 164 7.30 10.55 -35.54
N GLU A 165 8.54 11.07 -35.55
CA GLU A 165 9.61 10.56 -34.67
C GLU A 165 9.22 10.60 -33.19
N ASP A 166 8.47 11.62 -32.77
CA ASP A 166 7.99 11.77 -31.39
C ASP A 166 6.96 10.68 -31.03
N GLU A 167 6.04 10.36 -31.94
CA GLU A 167 5.06 9.28 -31.72
C GLU A 167 5.73 7.91 -31.66
N ILE A 168 6.74 7.67 -32.51
CA ILE A 168 7.53 6.43 -32.48
C ILE A 168 8.24 6.29 -31.13
N LYS A 169 8.88 7.36 -30.65
CA LYS A 169 9.55 7.37 -29.35
C LYS A 169 8.57 7.10 -28.21
N GLN A 170 7.37 7.69 -28.27
CA GLN A 170 6.34 7.48 -27.25
C GLN A 170 5.86 6.02 -27.22
N ILE A 171 5.68 5.40 -28.39
CA ILE A 171 5.33 3.98 -28.51
C ILE A 171 6.45 3.08 -27.96
N GLU A 172 7.72 3.39 -28.24
CA GLU A 172 8.85 2.64 -27.70
C GLU A 172 8.95 2.76 -26.18
N GLU A 173 8.74 3.97 -25.63
CA GLU A 173 8.67 4.19 -24.19
C GLU A 173 7.50 3.44 -23.55
N ASP A 174 6.33 3.41 -24.17
CA ASP A 174 5.16 2.65 -23.72
C ASP A 174 5.44 1.15 -23.72
N ARG A 175 6.11 0.63 -24.76
CA ARG A 175 6.53 -0.77 -24.83
C ARG A 175 7.53 -1.11 -23.73
N ALA A 176 8.54 -0.27 -23.51
CA ALA A 176 9.51 -0.47 -22.43
C ALA A 176 8.84 -0.45 -21.04
N ARG A 177 7.88 0.47 -20.83
CA ARG A 177 7.05 0.51 -19.61
C ARG A 177 6.25 -0.78 -19.42
N ALA A 178 5.67 -1.32 -20.50
CA ALA A 178 4.91 -2.56 -20.47
C ALA A 178 5.78 -3.78 -20.14
N GLU A 179 6.99 -3.86 -20.72
CA GLU A 179 7.96 -4.93 -20.45
C GLU A 179 8.44 -4.88 -18.99
N LEU A 180 8.75 -3.68 -18.46
CA LEU A 180 9.10 -3.50 -17.05
C LEU A 180 7.96 -3.92 -16.12
N ALA A 181 6.72 -3.55 -16.45
CA ALA A 181 5.56 -3.96 -15.67
C ALA A 181 5.34 -5.49 -15.70
N ALA A 182 5.56 -6.14 -16.85
CA ALA A 182 5.48 -7.59 -16.98
C ALA A 182 6.53 -8.28 -16.09
N LYS A 183 7.77 -7.80 -16.11
CA LYS A 183 8.85 -8.31 -15.26
C LYS A 183 8.55 -8.11 -13.77
N LEU A 184 8.01 -6.95 -13.40
CA LEU A 184 7.62 -6.68 -12.02
C LEU A 184 6.49 -7.61 -11.54
N ARG A 185 5.55 -8.01 -12.41
CA ARG A 185 4.50 -8.98 -12.03
C ARG A 185 5.07 -10.35 -11.67
N GLU A 186 6.15 -10.76 -12.32
CA GLU A 186 6.82 -12.03 -12.02
C GLU A 186 7.59 -11.97 -10.69
N ASP A 187 8.26 -10.85 -10.41
CA ASP A 187 9.05 -10.67 -9.19
C ASP A 187 8.19 -10.31 -7.96
N ASP A 188 7.25 -9.38 -8.12
CA ASP A 188 6.41 -8.80 -7.07
C ASP A 188 5.00 -8.49 -7.60
N TYR A 189 4.19 -9.55 -7.70
CA TYR A 189 2.81 -9.47 -8.13
C TYR A 189 1.97 -8.46 -7.33
N GLN A 190 2.14 -8.44 -6.00
CA GLN A 190 1.41 -7.51 -5.13
C GLN A 190 1.71 -6.04 -5.46
N LEU A 191 2.99 -5.70 -5.64
CA LEU A 191 3.41 -4.34 -5.98
C LEU A 191 2.97 -3.96 -7.40
N ALA A 192 3.13 -4.86 -8.36
CA ALA A 192 2.68 -4.63 -9.73
C ALA A 192 1.18 -4.33 -9.78
N TYR A 193 0.37 -5.11 -9.05
CA TYR A 193 -1.06 -4.90 -8.97
C TYR A 193 -1.44 -3.57 -8.30
N ALA A 194 -0.73 -3.18 -7.22
CA ALA A 194 -0.93 -1.89 -6.58
C ALA A 194 -0.61 -0.70 -7.51
N ILE A 195 0.43 -0.82 -8.33
CA ILE A 195 0.78 0.18 -9.35
C ILE A 195 -0.28 0.25 -10.45
N ASP A 196 -0.79 -0.90 -10.91
CA ASP A 196 -1.84 -0.95 -11.93
C ASP A 196 -3.13 -0.26 -11.43
N ILE A 197 -3.52 -0.47 -10.16
CA ILE A 197 -4.61 0.29 -9.52
C ILE A 197 -4.33 1.78 -9.49
N LEU A 198 -3.14 2.18 -9.02
CA LEU A 198 -2.79 3.58 -8.88
C LEU A 198 -2.82 4.32 -10.23
N ARG A 199 -2.32 3.67 -11.29
CA ARG A 199 -2.39 4.17 -12.67
C ARG A 199 -3.84 4.31 -13.13
N GLY A 200 -4.66 3.29 -12.92
CA GLY A 200 -6.09 3.34 -13.27
C GLY A 200 -6.83 4.48 -12.57
N LEU A 201 -6.59 4.67 -11.27
CA LEU A 201 -7.16 5.79 -10.50
C LEU A 201 -6.68 7.15 -11.01
N SER A 202 -5.41 7.25 -11.41
CA SER A 202 -4.85 8.52 -11.89
C SER A 202 -5.46 8.95 -13.22
N VAL A 203 -5.62 8.01 -14.17
CA VAL A 203 -6.28 8.29 -15.46
C VAL A 203 -7.72 8.75 -15.26
N MET A 204 -8.46 8.12 -14.34
CA MET A 204 -9.84 8.51 -14.02
C MET A 204 -9.94 9.86 -13.32
N ALA A 205 -8.97 10.19 -12.47
CA ALA A 205 -8.91 11.48 -11.78
C ALA A 205 -8.57 12.63 -12.73
N GLU A 206 -7.70 12.41 -13.71
CA GLU A 206 -7.36 13.40 -14.75
C GLU A 206 -8.51 13.61 -15.75
N GLY A 207 -9.40 12.63 -15.92
CA GLY A 207 -10.54 12.68 -16.83
C GLY A 207 -11.81 13.35 -16.30
N GLN A 208 -11.84 13.80 -15.04
CA GLN A 208 -12.96 14.57 -14.49
C GLN A 208 -12.70 16.07 -14.67
N PRO A 209 -13.41 16.76 -15.58
CA PRO A 209 -13.40 18.22 -15.59
C PRO A 209 -14.04 18.76 -14.31
N GLU A 210 -13.45 19.80 -13.72
CA GLU A 210 -14.02 20.55 -12.58
C GLU A 210 -15.45 21.03 -12.83
#